data_AF-A0A1J5IX73-F1
#
_entry.id   AF-A0A1J5IX73-F1
#
_cell.length_a   1.000
_cell.length_b   1.000
_cell.length_c   1.000
_cell.angle_alpha   90.00
_cell.angle_beta   90.00
_cell.angle_gamma   90.00
#
_symmetry.space_group_name_H-M   'P 1'
#
loop_
_entity.id
_entity.type
_entity.pdbx_description
1 polymer ?
#
loop_
_entity_poly.entity_id
_entity_poly.type
_entity_poly.pdbx_seq_one_letter_code
_entity_poly.pdbx_strand_id
1 'polypeptide(L)'
;MSEDQPPLKWDRKPSKNLDPKSYAEDFAHDEHIVMQPIGIVHSSYKERFSTPRQPSLDDPMPATIELNAGMNFEQAVKDLDGFTHIWVIYWMHLNQGWNPTVVPPRGPKVRRGLFATRAPHRPNSIGLSVVRLTGIEGRTLHIQGHDMLDGTPVLDIKPYLTYSDSFPDARCGWVDESGVAEMKESINTGS
;
A
#
# COMPACT_ATOMS: atom_id res chain seq x y z
N MET A 1 -37.13 -28.53 -3.59
CA MET A 1 -37.34 -27.84 -4.88
C MET A 1 -36.13 -26.95 -5.09
N SER A 2 -35.19 -27.41 -5.90
CA SER A 2 -33.96 -26.68 -6.23
C SER A 2 -34.29 -25.66 -7.32
N GLU A 3 -34.13 -24.37 -7.02
CA GLU A 3 -34.21 -23.32 -8.03
C GLU A 3 -32.91 -23.28 -8.84
N ASP A 4 -33.10 -23.36 -10.16
CA ASP A 4 -32.11 -23.46 -11.21
C ASP A 4 -31.44 -22.08 -11.41
N GLN A 5 -30.19 -21.93 -10.98
CA GLN A 5 -29.40 -20.74 -11.30
C GLN A 5 -28.96 -20.81 -12.77
N PRO A 6 -29.16 -19.76 -13.58
CA PRO A 6 -28.69 -19.76 -14.96
C PRO A 6 -27.15 -19.81 -14.99
N PRO A 7 -26.54 -20.55 -15.94
CA PRO A 7 -25.09 -20.73 -15.98
C PRO A 7 -24.38 -19.39 -16.20
N LEU A 8 -23.32 -19.18 -15.43
CA LEU A 8 -22.42 -18.04 -15.56
C LEU A 8 -21.83 -18.00 -16.98
N LYS A 9 -22.03 -16.88 -17.71
CA LYS A 9 -21.56 -16.64 -19.08
C LYS A 9 -20.04 -16.41 -19.19
N TRP A 10 -19.22 -17.31 -18.64
CA TRP A 10 -17.75 -17.24 -18.78
C TRP A 10 -17.18 -18.23 -19.81
N ASP A 11 -17.99 -19.13 -20.37
CA ASP A 11 -17.57 -20.14 -21.36
C ASP A 11 -17.46 -19.61 -22.81
N ARG A 12 -16.81 -18.46 -23.03
CA ARG A 12 -16.31 -18.15 -24.38
C ARG A 12 -15.01 -18.90 -24.61
N LYS A 13 -15.07 -20.02 -25.34
CA LYS A 13 -13.87 -20.66 -25.88
C LYS A 13 -13.06 -19.60 -26.65
N PRO A 14 -11.76 -19.42 -26.39
CA PRO A 14 -10.93 -18.52 -27.18
C PRO A 14 -11.07 -18.88 -28.65
N SER A 15 -11.29 -17.87 -29.49
CA SER A 15 -11.38 -18.02 -30.94
C SER A 15 -10.15 -18.80 -31.42
N LYS A 16 -10.36 -19.99 -31.99
CA LYS A 16 -9.26 -20.88 -32.43
C LYS A 16 -8.40 -20.30 -33.57
N ASN A 17 -8.80 -19.15 -34.13
CA ASN A 17 -8.21 -18.58 -35.35
C ASN A 17 -7.80 -17.10 -35.22
N LEU A 18 -7.58 -16.59 -34.00
CA LEU A 18 -6.96 -15.28 -33.83
C LEU A 18 -5.55 -15.47 -33.29
N ASP A 19 -4.56 -14.89 -33.98
CA ASP A 19 -3.24 -14.74 -33.40
C ASP A 19 -3.37 -14.07 -32.03
N PRO A 20 -2.58 -14.48 -31.01
CA PRO A 20 -2.52 -13.77 -29.75
C PRO A 20 -2.26 -12.29 -30.05
N LYS A 21 -3.15 -11.39 -29.61
CA LYS A 21 -2.90 -9.96 -29.77
C LYS A 21 -1.55 -9.63 -29.12
N SER A 22 -0.66 -8.99 -29.85
CA SER A 22 0.61 -8.47 -29.33
C SER A 22 0.33 -7.21 -28.50
N TYR A 23 -0.23 -7.38 -27.30
CA TYR A 23 -0.58 -6.26 -26.42
C TYR A 23 0.64 -5.44 -25.95
N ALA A 24 1.87 -5.92 -26.14
CA ALA A 24 3.06 -5.19 -25.74
C ALA A 24 3.52 -4.17 -26.79
N GLU A 25 3.34 -4.47 -28.08
CA GLU A 25 3.73 -3.60 -29.19
C GLU A 25 2.62 -2.59 -29.52
N ASP A 26 1.36 -3.01 -29.35
CA ASP A 26 0.18 -2.17 -29.60
C ASP A 26 -0.07 -1.11 -28.50
N PHE A 27 0.61 -1.21 -27.36
CA PHE A 27 0.43 -0.33 -26.21
C PHE A 27 1.77 0.19 -25.69
N ALA A 28 2.58 0.82 -26.54
CA ALA A 28 3.73 1.59 -26.06
C ALA A 28 3.28 2.62 -24.99
N HIS A 29 4.07 2.77 -23.93
CA HIS A 29 3.81 3.74 -22.87
C HIS A 29 4.83 4.88 -22.99
N ASP A 30 4.45 6.07 -22.53
CA ASP A 30 5.39 7.17 -22.42
C ASP A 30 6.55 6.81 -21.48
N GLU A 31 7.73 7.35 -21.76
CA GLU A 31 8.91 7.21 -20.89
C GLU A 31 8.64 7.75 -19.47
N HIS A 32 7.71 8.72 -19.37
CA HIS A 32 7.29 9.32 -18.12
C HIS A 32 5.80 9.08 -17.85
N ILE A 33 5.48 8.64 -16.64
CA ILE A 33 4.11 8.50 -16.15
C ILE A 33 3.81 9.67 -15.22
N VAL A 34 2.79 10.47 -15.56
CA VAL A 34 2.31 11.56 -14.72
C VAL A 34 1.13 11.07 -13.89
N MET A 35 1.23 11.20 -12.57
CA MET A 35 0.16 10.85 -11.65
C MET A 35 -0.40 12.11 -10.97
N GLN A 36 -1.72 12.16 -10.83
CA GLN A 36 -2.41 13.19 -10.06
C GLN A 36 -2.78 12.61 -8.70
N PRO A 37 -2.43 13.27 -7.58
CA PRO A 37 -2.90 12.85 -6.28
C PRO A 37 -4.43 12.87 -6.22
N ILE A 38 -5.02 11.87 -5.56
CA ILE A 38 -6.46 11.75 -5.34
C ILE A 38 -6.90 12.31 -3.98
N GLY A 39 -5.95 12.60 -3.10
CA GLY A 39 -6.20 13.14 -1.78
C GLY A 39 -4.92 13.41 -1.01
N ILE A 40 -5.07 13.87 0.24
CA ILE A 40 -3.98 14.25 1.13
C ILE A 40 -4.17 13.58 2.50
N VAL A 41 -3.08 13.10 3.08
CA VAL A 41 -3.04 12.62 4.46
C VAL A 41 -2.95 13.79 5.43
N HIS A 42 -3.79 13.79 6.46
CA HIS A 42 -3.65 14.66 7.63
C HIS A 42 -3.29 13.82 8.86
N SER A 43 -2.15 14.11 9.47
CA SER A 43 -1.66 13.33 10.62
C SER A 43 -0.84 14.15 11.62
N SER A 44 -0.58 13.59 12.79
CA SER A 44 0.31 14.21 13.78
C SER A 44 1.79 14.11 13.40
N TYR A 45 2.16 13.31 12.39
CA TYR A 45 3.54 13.10 11.97
C TYR A 45 4.01 14.22 11.04
N LYS A 46 4.62 15.26 11.61
CA LYS A 46 5.13 16.42 10.85
C LYS A 46 6.58 16.27 10.40
N GLU A 47 7.33 15.36 11.02
CA GLU A 47 8.76 15.14 10.73
C GLU A 47 9.08 13.66 10.57
N ARG A 48 10.06 13.34 9.72
CA ARG A 48 10.44 11.96 9.36
C ARG A 48 10.86 11.08 10.53
N PHE A 49 11.37 11.69 11.61
CA PHE A 49 11.76 10.94 12.81
C PHE A 49 10.58 10.61 13.71
N SER A 50 9.43 11.24 13.47
CA SER A 50 8.20 11.06 14.23
C SER A 50 7.30 9.97 13.65
N THR A 51 7.53 9.51 12.42
CA THR A 51 6.76 8.37 11.87
C THR A 51 7.29 7.04 12.39
N PRO A 52 6.39 6.10 12.74
CA PRO A 52 6.80 4.74 13.05
C PRO A 52 7.42 4.13 11.79
N ARG A 53 8.66 3.64 11.92
CA ARG A 53 9.45 3.12 10.78
C ARG A 53 8.76 1.95 10.06
N GLN A 54 7.95 1.20 10.80
CA GLN A 54 6.90 0.26 10.34
C GLN A 54 5.92 0.12 11.50
N PRO A 55 4.72 0.74 11.46
CA PRO A 55 3.75 0.68 12.55
C PRO A 55 3.36 -0.78 12.82
N SER A 56 3.30 -1.15 14.09
CA SER A 56 2.53 -2.32 14.51
C SER A 56 1.07 -1.89 14.64
N LEU A 57 0.15 -2.84 14.51
CA LEU A 57 -1.29 -2.59 14.63
C LEU A 57 -1.76 -2.48 16.09
N ASP A 58 -0.84 -2.57 17.07
CA ASP A 58 -1.19 -2.80 18.48
C ASP A 58 -1.48 -1.50 19.27
N ASP A 59 -0.99 -0.34 18.82
CA ASP A 59 -1.46 0.99 19.28
C ASP A 59 -1.29 2.05 18.17
N PRO A 60 -2.17 2.05 17.16
CA PRO A 60 -1.99 2.84 15.96
C PRO A 60 -2.47 4.29 16.12
N MET A 61 -1.57 5.25 15.89
CA MET A 61 -1.93 6.67 15.81
C MET A 61 -2.99 6.91 14.71
N PRO A 62 -4.06 7.67 15.00
CA PRO A 62 -5.07 8.00 14.01
C PRO A 62 -4.59 9.08 13.02
N ALA A 63 -5.09 8.99 11.80
CA ALA A 63 -5.00 10.02 10.77
C ALA A 63 -6.26 10.02 9.90
N THR A 64 -6.34 11.00 9.00
CA THR A 64 -7.35 11.01 7.95
C THR A 64 -6.71 11.08 6.58
N ILE A 65 -7.40 10.55 5.58
CA ILE A 65 -7.17 10.83 4.16
C ILE A 65 -8.35 11.65 3.67
N GLU A 66 -8.10 12.88 3.24
CA GLU A 66 -9.11 13.73 2.62
C GLU A 66 -8.99 13.60 1.09
N LEU A 67 -10.02 13.03 0.46
CA LEU A 67 -10.06 12.90 -1.00
C LEU A 67 -10.49 14.20 -1.68
N ASN A 68 -9.89 14.47 -2.84
CA ASN A 68 -10.09 15.69 -3.62
C ASN A 68 -11.54 15.88 -4.04
N ALA A 69 -11.98 17.14 -4.08
CA ALA A 69 -13.29 17.51 -4.57
C ALA A 69 -13.39 17.42 -6.10
N GLY A 70 -14.62 17.33 -6.62
CA GLY A 70 -14.90 17.47 -8.06
C GLY A 70 -14.61 16.22 -8.91
N MET A 71 -14.25 15.10 -8.28
CA MET A 71 -13.93 13.83 -8.95
C MET A 71 -14.94 12.72 -8.66
N ASN A 72 -16.09 13.05 -8.04
CA ASN A 72 -17.11 12.10 -7.58
C ASN A 72 -16.57 11.03 -6.62
N PHE A 73 -15.58 11.38 -5.80
CA PHE A 73 -14.99 10.43 -4.85
C PHE A 73 -15.94 10.03 -3.73
N GLU A 74 -16.98 10.82 -3.44
CA GLU A 74 -18.10 10.43 -2.58
C GLU A 74 -18.78 9.15 -3.08
N GLN A 75 -18.88 8.98 -4.40
CA GLN A 75 -19.41 7.76 -5.00
C GLN A 75 -18.35 6.66 -5.07
N ALA A 76 -17.09 7.02 -5.30
CA ALA A 76 -15.99 6.06 -5.43
C ALA A 76 -15.70 5.31 -4.12
N VAL A 77 -15.97 5.91 -2.96
CA VAL A 77 -15.79 5.27 -1.64
C VAL A 77 -16.97 4.40 -1.22
N LYS A 78 -18.03 4.31 -2.04
CA LYS A 78 -19.19 3.47 -1.75
C LYS A 78 -18.74 2.02 -1.49
N ASP A 79 -19.31 1.40 -0.45
CA ASP A 79 -19.07 0.02 0.00
C ASP A 79 -17.64 -0.23 0.56
N LEU A 80 -16.78 0.80 0.62
CA LEU A 80 -15.43 0.69 1.17
C LEU A 80 -15.44 0.47 2.70
N ASP A 81 -16.50 0.94 3.37
CA ASP A 81 -16.75 0.72 4.80
C ASP A 81 -17.03 -0.75 5.17
N GLY A 82 -17.32 -1.60 4.18
CA GLY A 82 -17.36 -3.05 4.34
C GLY A 82 -16.00 -3.70 4.60
N PHE A 83 -14.88 -2.97 4.43
CA PHE A 83 -13.52 -3.46 4.63
C PHE A 83 -12.89 -2.88 5.90
N THR A 84 -12.24 -3.73 6.69
CA THR A 84 -11.51 -3.28 7.90
C THR A 84 -10.12 -2.74 7.59
N HIS A 85 -9.54 -3.13 6.46
CA HIS A 85 -8.20 -2.74 6.05
C HIS A 85 -8.18 -2.36 4.57
N ILE A 86 -7.35 -1.37 4.26
CA ILE A 86 -7.13 -0.88 2.90
C ILE A 86 -5.64 -0.75 2.64
N TRP A 87 -5.25 -0.97 1.38
CA TRP A 87 -3.99 -0.49 0.85
C TRP A 87 -4.11 1.00 0.53
N VAL A 88 -3.10 1.75 0.94
CA VAL A 88 -2.89 3.14 0.54
C VAL A 88 -1.58 3.22 -0.22
N ILE A 89 -1.65 3.68 -1.46
CA ILE A 89 -0.49 4.00 -2.30
C ILE A 89 -0.32 5.51 -2.28
N TYR A 90 0.87 5.96 -1.92
CA TYR A 90 1.12 7.39 -1.68
C TYR A 90 2.48 7.83 -2.19
N TRP A 91 2.66 9.12 -2.37
CA TRP A 91 3.93 9.71 -2.81
C TRP A 91 4.69 10.27 -1.61
N MET A 92 5.90 9.75 -1.35
CA MET A 92 6.80 10.26 -0.32
C MET A 92 7.46 11.57 -0.80
N HIS A 93 6.64 12.61 -0.91
CA HIS A 93 6.90 13.90 -1.54
C HIS A 93 8.12 14.66 -1.02
N LEU A 94 8.55 14.41 0.21
CA LEU A 94 9.75 15.04 0.77
C LEU A 94 11.05 14.35 0.34
N ASN A 95 11.01 13.12 -0.18
CA ASN A 95 12.23 12.38 -0.53
C ASN A 95 12.87 12.94 -1.80
N GLN A 96 14.16 13.23 -1.69
CA GLN A 96 14.99 13.73 -2.78
C GLN A 96 16.12 12.74 -3.05
N GLY A 97 16.34 12.44 -4.33
CA GLY A 97 17.37 11.50 -4.79
C GLY A 97 17.20 10.06 -4.28
N TRP A 98 18.03 9.17 -4.81
CA TRP A 98 18.09 7.76 -4.41
C TRP A 98 19.49 7.19 -4.67
N ASN A 99 19.77 6.03 -4.05
CA ASN A 99 20.99 5.25 -4.30
C ASN A 99 20.61 3.80 -4.59
N PRO A 100 21.36 3.08 -5.45
CA PRO A 100 21.08 1.68 -5.79
C PRO A 100 21.28 0.73 -4.59
N THR A 101 21.98 1.19 -3.56
CA THR A 101 22.16 0.45 -2.31
C THR A 101 22.01 1.37 -1.11
N VAL A 102 21.56 0.80 0.01
CA VAL A 102 21.31 1.52 1.27
C VAL A 102 21.81 0.68 2.45
N VAL A 103 22.03 1.31 3.59
CA VAL A 103 22.25 0.61 4.86
C VAL A 103 20.93 0.68 5.64
N PRO A 104 20.17 -0.42 5.75
CA PRO A 104 18.94 -0.43 6.53
C PRO A 104 19.21 -0.03 7.99
N PRO A 105 18.28 0.67 8.65
CA PRO A 105 18.46 1.09 10.04
C PRO A 105 18.35 -0.09 11.03
N ARG A 106 17.79 -1.23 10.61
CA ARG A 106 17.61 -2.43 11.44
C ARG A 106 18.57 -3.52 10.98
N GLY A 107 19.11 -4.27 11.94
CA GLY A 107 20.03 -5.38 11.70
C GLY A 107 21.50 -4.94 11.58
N PRO A 108 22.38 -5.86 11.14
CA PRO A 108 23.80 -5.58 10.92
C PRO A 108 23.99 -4.39 9.96
N LYS A 109 25.05 -3.59 10.16
CA LYS A 109 25.44 -2.46 9.28
C LYS A 109 25.98 -2.93 7.92
N VAL A 110 25.19 -3.75 7.22
CA VAL A 110 25.49 -4.33 5.93
C VAL A 110 24.68 -3.60 4.87
N ARG A 111 25.36 -3.14 3.83
CA ARG A 111 24.75 -2.48 2.69
C ARG A 111 23.93 -3.50 1.88
N ARG A 112 22.69 -3.15 1.54
CA ARG A 112 21.75 -3.99 0.77
C ARG A 112 21.33 -3.27 -0.50
N GLY A 113 20.99 -4.02 -1.54
CA GLY A 113 20.36 -3.47 -2.74
C GLY A 113 19.04 -2.78 -2.40
N LEU A 114 18.78 -1.60 -2.97
CA LEU A 114 17.62 -0.76 -2.61
C LEU A 114 16.30 -1.53 -2.67
N PHE A 115 16.08 -2.32 -3.73
CA PHE A 115 14.85 -3.08 -3.94
C PHE A 115 14.70 -4.31 -3.03
N ALA A 116 15.77 -4.72 -2.34
CA ALA A 116 15.71 -5.69 -1.26
C ALA A 116 15.35 -5.05 0.10
N THR A 117 14.93 -3.77 0.09
CA THR A 117 14.57 -3.00 1.29
C THR A 117 13.28 -2.20 1.04
N ARG A 118 12.72 -1.65 2.12
CA ARG A 118 11.63 -0.66 2.08
C ARG A 118 12.15 0.78 2.31
N ALA A 119 13.39 1.06 1.94
CA ALA A 119 13.94 2.41 2.13
C ALA A 119 13.15 3.44 1.30
N PRO A 120 12.91 4.65 1.85
CA PRO A 120 11.96 5.58 1.26
C PRO A 120 12.53 6.37 0.06
N HIS A 121 13.87 6.50 -0.04
CA HIS A 121 14.57 7.15 -1.16
C HIS A 121 14.72 6.18 -2.34
N ARG A 122 13.80 6.27 -3.31
CA ARG A 122 13.69 5.34 -4.44
C ARG A 122 13.58 6.09 -5.77
N PRO A 123 13.85 5.44 -6.93
CA PRO A 123 13.67 6.08 -8.23
C PRO A 123 12.27 6.68 -8.40
N ASN A 124 11.25 5.93 -7.99
CA ASN A 124 9.89 6.41 -7.80
C ASN A 124 9.57 6.31 -6.30
N SER A 125 9.39 7.44 -5.64
CA SER A 125 9.16 7.57 -4.20
C SER A 125 7.75 7.15 -3.78
N ILE A 126 7.29 6.01 -4.28
CA ILE A 126 5.98 5.42 -3.99
C ILE A 126 6.07 4.64 -2.68
N GLY A 127 5.24 5.04 -1.72
CA GLY A 127 4.98 4.32 -0.49
C GLY A 127 3.74 3.43 -0.63
N LEU A 128 3.68 2.41 0.22
CA LEU A 128 2.62 1.42 0.25
C LEU A 128 2.41 0.98 1.69
N SER A 129 1.20 1.18 2.22
CA SER A 129 0.86 0.79 3.59
C SER A 129 -0.50 0.11 3.63
N VAL A 130 -0.60 -0.99 4.38
CA VAL A 130 -1.89 -1.50 4.87
C VAL A 130 -2.23 -0.66 6.09
N VAL A 131 -3.41 -0.06 6.10
CA VAL A 131 -3.93 0.68 7.24
C VAL A 131 -5.29 0.13 7.62
N ARG A 132 -5.64 0.24 8.90
CA ARG A 132 -6.98 -0.03 9.37
C ARG A 132 -7.90 1.13 8.98
N LEU A 133 -9.01 0.84 8.33
CA LEU A 133 -10.08 1.79 8.05
C LEU A 133 -11.05 1.79 9.24
N THR A 134 -11.24 2.94 9.88
CA THR A 134 -12.07 3.07 11.09
C THR A 134 -13.37 3.81 10.85
N GLY A 135 -13.50 4.52 9.73
CA GLY A 135 -14.72 5.22 9.34
C GLY A 135 -14.56 5.97 8.03
N ILE A 136 -15.70 6.35 7.45
CA ILE A 136 -15.77 7.20 6.25
C ILE A 136 -16.82 8.28 6.50
N GLU A 137 -16.43 9.54 6.30
CA GLU A 137 -17.30 10.71 6.41
C GLU A 137 -17.22 11.53 5.12
N GLY A 138 -18.20 11.32 4.22
CA GLY A 138 -18.18 11.96 2.89
C GLY A 138 -16.98 11.52 2.05
N ARG A 139 -15.97 12.39 1.93
CA ARG A 139 -14.70 12.12 1.22
C ARG A 139 -13.52 11.87 2.17
N THR A 140 -13.76 11.86 3.47
CA THR A 140 -12.73 11.71 4.50
C THR A 140 -12.71 10.27 5.00
N LEU A 141 -11.56 9.61 4.88
CA LEU A 141 -11.34 8.26 5.38
C LEU A 141 -10.56 8.35 6.69
N HIS A 142 -11.11 7.80 7.76
CA HIS A 142 -10.43 7.71 9.06
C HIS A 142 -9.60 6.44 9.09
N ILE A 143 -8.30 6.58 9.36
CA ILE A 143 -7.35 5.48 9.29
C ILE A 143 -6.49 5.37 10.54
N GLN A 144 -5.97 4.17 10.75
CA GLN A 144 -5.07 3.82 11.85
C GLN A 144 -3.94 2.93 11.34
N GLY A 145 -2.76 3.03 11.93
CA GLY A 145 -1.63 2.12 11.69
C GLY A 145 -0.83 2.55 10.46
N HIS A 146 -0.75 3.85 10.22
CA HIS A 146 -0.04 4.44 9.09
C HIS A 146 1.37 4.91 9.46
N ASP A 147 2.21 5.07 8.44
CA ASP A 147 3.58 5.61 8.52
C ASP A 147 3.74 6.89 7.68
N MET A 148 2.63 7.46 7.23
CA MET A 148 2.57 8.62 6.35
C MET A 148 2.71 9.93 7.13
N LEU A 149 3.49 10.87 6.60
CA LEU A 149 3.59 12.23 7.14
C LEU A 149 2.33 13.05 6.83
N ASP A 150 2.08 14.06 7.64
CA ASP A 150 1.13 15.13 7.33
C ASP A 150 1.44 15.76 5.96
N GLY A 151 0.40 16.01 5.16
CA GLY A 151 0.54 16.53 3.81
C GLY A 151 0.95 15.49 2.75
N THR A 152 1.08 14.21 3.11
CA THR A 152 1.46 13.16 2.15
C THR A 152 0.39 13.00 1.05
N PRO A 153 0.74 13.17 -0.24
CA PRO A 153 -0.20 12.95 -1.33
C PRO A 153 -0.54 11.48 -1.49
N VAL A 154 -1.84 11.17 -1.56
CA VAL A 154 -2.35 9.82 -1.86
C VAL A 154 -2.53 9.67 -3.36
N LEU A 155 -2.07 8.56 -3.90
CA LEU A 155 -2.16 8.22 -5.32
C LEU A 155 -3.32 7.25 -5.59
N ASP A 156 -3.56 6.30 -4.69
CA ASP A 156 -4.57 5.26 -4.89
C ASP A 156 -4.97 4.57 -3.57
N ILE A 157 -6.16 3.97 -3.54
CA ILE A 157 -6.72 3.22 -2.40
C ILE A 157 -7.36 1.94 -2.91
N LYS A 158 -7.09 0.81 -2.24
CA LYS A 158 -7.67 -0.49 -2.58
C LYS A 158 -8.09 -1.25 -1.33
N PRO A 159 -9.15 -2.08 -1.37
CA PRO A 159 -9.43 -2.98 -0.26
C PRO A 159 -8.27 -3.97 -0.05
N TYR A 160 -7.96 -4.28 1.21
CA TYR A 160 -7.06 -5.38 1.54
C TYR A 160 -7.85 -6.69 1.51
N LEU A 161 -7.44 -7.65 0.68
CA LEU A 161 -8.15 -8.91 0.51
C LEU A 161 -7.31 -10.04 1.10
N THR A 162 -7.77 -10.62 2.20
CA THR A 162 -7.01 -11.63 2.95
C THR A 162 -6.62 -12.83 2.10
N TYR A 163 -7.47 -13.25 1.16
CA TYR A 163 -7.20 -14.40 0.30
C TYR A 163 -6.13 -14.14 -0.77
N SER A 164 -5.83 -12.88 -1.11
CA SER A 164 -4.83 -12.53 -2.13
C SER A 164 -3.59 -11.82 -1.58
N ASP A 165 -3.72 -11.13 -0.46
CA ASP A 165 -2.70 -10.22 0.07
C ASP A 165 -2.03 -10.75 1.33
N SER A 166 -2.57 -11.82 1.93
CA SER A 166 -2.01 -12.45 3.13
C SER A 166 -1.27 -13.74 2.76
N PHE A 167 0.04 -13.74 2.96
CA PHE A 167 0.91 -14.91 2.80
C PHE A 167 1.68 -15.14 4.11
N PRO A 168 1.06 -15.74 5.14
CA PRO A 168 1.69 -15.92 6.45
C PRO A 168 3.01 -16.71 6.40
N ASP A 169 3.14 -17.63 5.44
CA ASP A 169 4.32 -18.49 5.28
C ASP A 169 5.43 -17.86 4.40
N ALA A 170 5.29 -16.59 4.03
CA ALA A 170 6.28 -15.89 3.22
C ALA A 170 7.60 -15.68 4.00
N ARG A 171 8.74 -15.89 3.33
CA ARG A 171 10.07 -15.60 3.89
C ARG A 171 10.44 -14.12 3.68
N CYS A 172 11.03 -13.48 4.68
CA CYS A 172 11.48 -12.08 4.61
C CYS A 172 12.99 -11.94 4.34
N GLY A 173 13.70 -13.05 4.06
CA GLY A 173 15.08 -13.05 3.58
C GLY A 173 16.06 -12.56 4.65
N TRP A 174 16.92 -11.60 4.32
CA TRP A 174 17.93 -11.07 5.26
C TRP A 174 17.32 -10.44 6.53
N VAL A 175 16.02 -10.11 6.51
CA VAL A 175 15.31 -9.61 7.69
C VAL A 175 15.14 -10.74 8.71
N ASP A 176 14.81 -11.96 8.27
CA ASP A 176 14.68 -13.13 9.16
C ASP A 176 16.02 -13.44 9.83
N GLU A 177 17.12 -13.36 9.06
CA GLU A 177 18.49 -13.57 9.54
C GLU A 177 18.97 -12.50 10.53
N SER A 178 18.30 -11.34 10.58
CA SER A 178 18.73 -10.19 11.37
C SER A 178 18.23 -10.18 12.81
N GLY A 179 17.43 -11.16 13.23
CA GLY A 179 16.84 -11.25 14.57
C GLY A 179 15.80 -10.16 14.89
N VAL A 180 15.40 -9.36 13.89
CA VAL A 180 14.47 -8.24 14.07
C VAL A 180 13.05 -8.73 14.45
N ALA A 181 12.69 -9.95 14.07
CA ALA A 181 11.41 -10.56 14.45
C ALA A 181 11.36 -10.89 15.95
N GLU A 182 12.43 -11.47 16.49
CA GLU A 182 12.58 -11.86 17.91
C GLU A 182 12.59 -10.63 18.84
N MET A 183 13.07 -9.50 18.34
CA MET A 183 13.10 -8.22 19.05
C MET A 183 11.70 -7.58 19.19
N LYS A 184 10.71 -7.98 18.38
CA LYS A 184 9.31 -7.54 18.54
C LYS A 184 8.54 -8.41 19.54
N GLU A 185 8.78 -9.72 19.56
CA GLU A 185 8.13 -10.64 20.51
C GLU A 185 8.54 -10.35 21.96
N SER A 186 9.81 -10.03 22.20
CA SER A 186 10.33 -9.67 23.53
C SER A 186 9.76 -8.36 24.09
N ILE A 187 9.28 -7.44 23.23
CA ILE A 187 8.62 -6.20 23.66
C ILE A 187 7.15 -6.46 24.04
N ASN A 188 6.45 -7.37 23.35
CA ASN A 188 5.04 -7.68 23.62
C ASN A 188 4.82 -8.63 24.83
N THR A 189 5.83 -9.34 25.31
CA THR A 189 5.73 -10.19 26.52
C THR A 189 6.10 -9.46 27.82
N GLY A 190 6.44 -8.17 27.74
CA GLY A 190 7.00 -7.39 28.85
C GLY A 190 6.12 -6.22 29.32
N SER A 191 4.82 -6.20 29.05
CA SER A 191 3.89 -5.15 29.50
C SER A 191 2.58 -5.72 30.03
#